data_AF-A0A843AUD9-F1
#
_entry.id   AF-A0A843AUD9-F1
#
_cell.length_a   1.000
_cell.length_b   1.000
_cell.length_c   1.000
_cell.angle_alpha   90.00
_cell.angle_beta   90.00
_cell.angle_gamma   90.00
#
_symmetry.space_group_name_H-M   'P 1'
#
loop_
_entity.id
_entity.type
_entity.pdbx_description
1 polymer ?
#
loop_
_entity_poly.entity_id
_entity_poly.type
_entity_poly.pdbx_seq_one_letter_code
_entity_poly.pdbx_strand_id
1 'polypeptide(L)'
;SGTVGPSISFGRADLATVISEDVALADACATKLGNLITEDDLTLMDRSIREVLSIKGVKGALVMINGKLGIGGDVPRLVRCDVPPDRITRIRF
;
A
#
# COMPACT_ATOMS: atom_id res chain seq x y z
N SER A 1 -4.97 5.00 4.56
CA SER A 1 -4.24 4.59 5.76
C SER A 1 -5.13 4.88 6.95
N GLY A 2 -5.86 3.87 7.42
CA GLY A 2 -6.76 4.02 8.57
C GLY A 2 -6.03 4.14 9.91
N THR A 3 -4.71 3.93 9.96
CA THR A 3 -3.98 3.81 11.23
C THR A 3 -2.80 4.78 11.37
N VAL A 4 -2.30 5.38 10.29
CA VAL A 4 -1.24 6.41 10.34
C VAL A 4 -1.45 7.47 9.22
N GLY A 5 -1.85 8.69 9.60
CA GLY A 5 -2.04 9.84 8.69
C GLY A 5 -3.45 9.96 8.07
N PRO A 6 -3.91 11.17 7.64
CA PRO A 6 -5.32 11.58 7.52
C PRO A 6 -6.08 11.00 6.31
N SER A 7 -5.66 9.87 5.76
CA SER A 7 -6.27 9.27 4.58
C SER A 7 -7.25 8.18 5.01
N ILE A 8 -8.54 8.54 5.14
CA ILE A 8 -9.65 7.57 5.24
C ILE A 8 -9.49 6.54 4.13
N SER A 9 -9.22 5.28 4.50
CA SER A 9 -9.30 4.12 3.63
C SER A 9 -10.33 3.16 4.18
N PHE A 10 -11.28 2.73 3.34
CA PHE A 10 -12.35 1.80 3.72
C PHE A 10 -11.91 0.33 3.69
N GLY A 11 -10.71 0.02 3.20
CA GLY A 11 -10.11 -1.32 3.25
C GLY A 11 -9.34 -1.60 4.53
N ARG A 12 -9.02 -2.89 4.75
CA ARG A 12 -8.25 -3.37 5.91
C ARG A 12 -6.74 -3.25 5.73
N ALA A 13 -6.27 -2.69 4.61
CA ALA A 13 -4.85 -2.47 4.38
C ALA A 13 -4.31 -1.43 5.38
N ASP A 14 -3.25 -1.82 6.09
CA ASP A 14 -2.48 -0.91 6.95
C ASP A 14 -1.75 0.13 6.10
N LEU A 15 -1.27 -0.31 4.93
CA LEU A 15 -0.56 0.52 3.97
C LEU A 15 -0.78 0.00 2.55
N ALA A 16 -0.95 0.92 1.60
CA ALA A 16 -0.93 0.65 0.17
C ALA A 16 -0.06 1.72 -0.50
N THR A 17 0.83 1.31 -1.42
CA THR A 17 1.72 2.21 -2.14
C THR A 17 1.85 1.76 -3.58
N VAL A 18 1.80 2.72 -4.49
CA VAL A 18 1.94 2.48 -5.93
C VAL A 18 3.03 3.38 -6.49
N ILE A 19 3.84 2.82 -7.38
CA ILE A 19 4.95 3.50 -8.05
C ILE A 19 4.55 3.76 -9.49
N SER A 20 4.53 5.03 -9.87
CA SER A 20 4.30 5.50 -11.24
C SER A 20 5.09 6.79 -11.48
N GLU A 21 5.35 7.12 -12.74
CA GLU A 21 5.84 8.45 -13.13
C GLU A 21 4.74 9.52 -13.03
N ASP A 22 3.47 9.10 -13.14
CA ASP A 22 2.32 9.97 -12.96
C ASP A 22 1.85 9.90 -11.49
N VAL A 23 1.99 11.02 -10.79
CA VAL A 23 1.65 11.14 -9.36
C VAL A 23 0.14 10.97 -9.13
N ALA A 24 -0.70 11.50 -10.02
CA ALA A 24 -2.14 11.40 -9.89
C ALA A 24 -2.60 9.95 -10.13
N LEU A 25 -1.98 9.27 -11.10
CA LEU A 25 -2.21 7.84 -11.32
C LEU A 25 -1.79 7.01 -10.11
N ALA A 26 -0.62 7.29 -9.53
CA ALA A 26 -0.12 6.59 -8.35
C ALA A 26 -1.09 6.72 -7.17
N ASP A 27 -1.56 7.93 -6.86
CA ASP A 27 -2.48 8.18 -5.75
C ASP A 27 -3.84 7.48 -5.93
N ALA A 28 -4.42 7.58 -7.13
CA ALA A 28 -5.67 6.90 -7.46
C ALA A 28 -5.53 5.37 -7.36
N CYS A 29 -4.42 4.83 -7.87
CA CYS A 29 -4.14 3.39 -7.81
C CYS A 29 -3.85 2.92 -6.38
N ALA A 30 -3.20 3.73 -5.54
CA ALA A 30 -2.97 3.40 -4.14
C ALA A 30 -4.29 3.34 -3.35
N THR A 31 -5.20 4.28 -3.62
CA THR A 31 -6.56 4.27 -3.07
C THR A 31 -7.33 3.02 -3.52
N LYS A 32 -7.28 2.70 -4.82
CA LYS A 32 -7.87 1.47 -5.37
C LYS A 32 -7.29 0.22 -4.70
N LEU A 33 -5.96 0.11 -4.62
CA LEU A 33 -5.26 -1.01 -4.00
C LEU A 33 -5.69 -1.22 -2.55
N GLY A 34 -5.74 -0.16 -1.76
CA GLY A 34 -6.20 -0.22 -0.38
C GLY A 34 -7.64 -0.74 -0.26
N ASN A 35 -8.54 -0.30 -1.15
CA ASN A 35 -9.94 -0.71 -1.14
C ASN A 35 -10.17 -2.15 -1.63
N LEU A 36 -9.28 -2.70 -2.48
CA LEU A 36 -9.35 -4.10 -2.91
C LEU A 36 -9.03 -5.07 -1.77
N ILE A 37 -8.32 -4.64 -0.73
CA ILE A 37 -8.00 -5.45 0.44
C ILE A 37 -9.14 -5.39 1.46
N THR A 38 -10.06 -6.34 1.35
CA THR A 38 -11.23 -6.46 2.24
C THR A 38 -10.99 -7.41 3.41
N GLU A 39 -10.04 -8.33 3.27
CA GLU A 39 -9.72 -9.38 4.26
C GLU A 39 -8.23 -9.70 4.28
N ASP A 40 -7.80 -10.34 5.35
CA ASP A 40 -6.41 -10.78 5.54
C ASP A 40 -6.15 -12.12 4.82
N ASP A 41 -6.20 -12.07 3.49
CA ASP A 41 -6.01 -13.21 2.60
C ASP A 41 -4.87 -12.98 1.61
N LEU A 42 -3.89 -13.90 1.59
CA LEU A 42 -2.70 -13.79 0.72
C LEU A 42 -3.03 -13.90 -0.78
N THR A 43 -4.06 -14.65 -1.14
CA THR A 43 -4.52 -14.82 -2.53
C THR A 43 -5.22 -13.55 -3.01
N LEU A 44 -6.01 -12.90 -2.13
CA LEU A 44 -6.58 -11.60 -2.39
C LEU A 44 -5.47 -10.57 -2.60
N MET A 45 -4.47 -10.51 -1.71
CA MET A 45 -3.33 -9.59 -1.84
C MET A 45 -2.61 -9.74 -3.20
N ASP A 46 -2.27 -10.98 -3.60
CA ASP A 46 -1.60 -11.23 -4.88
C ASP A 46 -2.46 -10.78 -6.07
N ARG A 47 -3.77 -11.11 -6.06
CA ARG A 47 -4.70 -10.68 -7.12
C ARG A 47 -4.84 -9.15 -7.18
N SER A 48 -4.98 -8.48 -6.04
CA SER A 48 -5.10 -7.02 -5.98
C SER A 48 -3.85 -6.32 -6.50
N ILE A 49 -2.65 -6.83 -6.16
CA ILE A 49 -1.38 -6.31 -6.70
C ILE A 49 -1.35 -6.49 -8.21
N ARG A 50 -1.66 -7.68 -8.73
CA ARG A 50 -1.67 -7.97 -10.18
C ARG A 50 -2.66 -7.07 -10.92
N GLU A 51 -3.84 -6.84 -10.36
CA GLU A 51 -4.85 -5.97 -10.95
C GLU A 51 -4.31 -4.54 -11.07
N VAL A 52 -3.68 -4.00 -10.02
CA VAL A 52 -3.11 -2.65 -10.07
C VAL A 52 -1.91 -2.57 -11.01
N LEU A 53 -1.05 -3.58 -11.05
CA LEU A 53 0.07 -3.65 -12.00
C LEU A 53 -0.38 -3.77 -13.46
N SER A 54 -1.60 -4.23 -13.72
CA SER A 54 -2.15 -4.30 -15.09
C SER A 54 -2.52 -2.91 -15.64
N ILE A 55 -2.58 -1.88 -14.78
CA ILE A 55 -2.90 -0.52 -15.18
C ILE A 55 -1.68 0.11 -15.85
N LYS A 56 -1.84 0.55 -17.10
CA LYS A 56 -0.77 1.20 -17.86
C LYS A 56 -0.22 2.41 -17.09
N GLY A 57 1.10 2.46 -16.94
CA GLY A 57 1.79 3.52 -16.22
C GLY A 57 2.12 3.16 -14.77
N VAL A 58 1.55 2.10 -14.22
CA VAL A 58 1.98 1.54 -12.94
C VAL A 58 3.23 0.69 -13.13
N LYS A 59 4.28 0.96 -12.36
CA LYS A 59 5.56 0.24 -12.40
C LYS A 59 5.68 -0.77 -11.28
N GLY A 60 5.21 -0.43 -10.09
CA GLY A 60 5.33 -1.24 -8.90
C GLY A 60 4.20 -0.98 -7.92
N ALA A 61 3.92 -1.95 -7.06
CA ALA A 61 2.94 -1.82 -6.00
C ALA A 61 3.38 -2.60 -4.77
N LEU A 62 3.06 -2.07 -3.58
CA LEU A 62 3.20 -2.78 -2.31
C LEU A 62 1.98 -2.57 -1.44
N VAL A 63 1.65 -3.58 -0.64
CA VAL A 63 0.53 -3.54 0.29
C VAL A 63 0.86 -4.32 1.55
N MET A 64 0.44 -3.82 2.70
CA MET A 64 0.63 -4.45 4.00
C MET A 64 -0.70 -4.63 4.72
N ILE A 65 -0.91 -5.81 5.29
CA ILE A 65 -2.04 -6.12 6.18
C ILE A 65 -1.57 -7.06 7.30
N ASN A 66 -1.82 -6.71 8.55
CA ASN A 66 -1.50 -7.51 9.73
C ASN A 66 -0.04 -8.03 9.75
N GLY A 67 0.91 -7.20 9.31
CA GLY A 67 2.33 -7.54 9.24
C GLY A 67 2.74 -8.43 8.05
N LYS A 68 1.81 -8.82 7.17
CA LYS A 68 2.11 -9.49 5.89
C LYS A 68 2.34 -8.43 4.82
N LEU A 69 3.41 -8.58 4.05
CA LEU A 69 3.81 -7.65 3.00
C LEU A 69 3.69 -8.32 1.64
N GLY A 70 2.90 -7.74 0.75
CA GLY A 70 2.84 -8.09 -0.67
C GLY A 70 3.55 -7.04 -1.51
N ILE A 71 4.36 -7.48 -2.48
CA ILE A 71 5.14 -6.62 -3.37
C ILE A 71 5.04 -7.19 -4.78
N GLY A 72 4.88 -6.33 -5.79
CA GLY A 72 4.98 -6.73 -7.19
C GLY A 72 5.42 -5.60 -8.11
N GLY A 73 5.95 -5.97 -9.28
CA GLY A 73 6.52 -5.04 -10.25
C GLY A 73 7.90 -4.53 -9.84
N ASP A 74 8.25 -3.35 -10.34
CA ASP A 74 9.50 -2.65 -10.06
C ASP A 74 9.38 -1.84 -8.77
N VAL A 75 9.76 -2.48 -7.66
CA VAL A 75 9.82 -1.86 -6.33
C VAL A 75 11.29 -1.81 -5.89
N PRO A 76 11.83 -0.62 -5.56
CA PRO A 76 13.20 -0.50 -5.09
C PRO A 76 13.48 -1.37 -3.86
N ARG A 77 14.76 -1.71 -3.67
CA ARG A 77 15.22 -2.49 -2.52
C ARG A 77 14.75 -1.84 -1.22
N LEU A 78 13.96 -2.57 -0.44
CA LEU A 78 13.60 -2.16 0.91
C LEU A 78 14.82 -2.30 1.83
N VAL A 79 15.10 -1.25 2.58
CA VAL A 79 16.15 -1.22 3.61
C VAL A 79 15.49 -1.01 4.97
N ARG A 80 16.07 -1.63 6.00
CA ARG A 80 15.66 -1.37 7.38
C ARG A 80 16.11 0.02 7.79
N CYS A 81 15.22 0.76 8.44
CA CYS A 81 15.52 2.06 9.01
C CYS A 81 15.08 2.04 10.47
N ASP A 82 16.03 2.23 11.39
CA ASP A 82 15.73 2.36 12.81
C ASP A 82 15.24 3.80 13.07
N VAL A 83 13.92 3.95 13.10
CA VAL A 83 13.28 5.25 13.35
C VAL A 83 12.85 5.32 14.82
N PRO A 84 13.32 6.33 15.58
CA PRO A 84 12.86 6.56 16.95
C PRO A 84 11.33 6.69 17.01
N PRO A 85 10.62 5.95 17.88
CA PRO A 85 9.15 5.94 17.91
C PRO A 85 8.53 7.32 18.19
N ASP A 86 9.24 8.22 18.86
CA ASP A 86 8.88 9.62 19.14
C ASP A 86 8.82 10.48 17.86
N ARG A 87 9.39 10.01 16.75
CA ARG A 87 9.37 10.70 15.45
C ARG A 87 8.28 10.19 14.50
N ILE A 88 7.44 9.27 14.96
CA ILE A 88 6.32 8.72 14.18
C ILE A 88 5.01 9.28 14.73
N THR A 89 4.32 10.10 13.94
CA THR A 89 2.98 10.60 14.30
C THR A 89 2.00 9.43 14.42
N ARG A 90 1.54 9.13 15.64
CA ARG A 90 0.49 8.13 15.91
C ARG A 90 -0.84 8.83 16.11
N ILE A 91 -1.83 8.52 15.26
CA ILE A 91 -3.22 8.90 15.52
C ILE A 91 -3.79 7.84 16.46
N ARG A 92 -4.13 8.24 17.70
CA ARG A 92 -4.86 7.38 18.65
C ARG A 92 -6.34 7.72 18.51
N PHE A 93 -7.14 6.73 18.13
CA PHE A 93 -8.60 6.77 18.26
C PHE A 93 -9.00 6.26 19.64
#